data_AF-A0A402AUU4-F1
#
_entry.id   AF-A0A402AUU4-F1
#
_cell.length_a   1.000
_cell.length_b   1.000
_cell.length_c   1.000
_cell.angle_alpha   90.00
_cell.angle_beta   90.00
_cell.angle_gamma   90.00
#
_symmetry.space_group_name_H-M   'P 1'
#
loop_
_entity.id
_entity.type
_entity.pdbx_description
1 polymer ?
#
loop_
_entity_poly.entity_id
_entity_poly.type
_entity_poly.pdbx_seq_one_letter_code
_entity_poly.pdbx_strand_id
1 'polypeptide(L)'
;MNYTQETTINTTQKTKSLKQRMLGIALAIMFALTLAGTFMGMQTKTTHAATNNTYLVSIIRNVFGPYSDQAIRIAQCESTMNPNARNTMAIGGSYASGLFQILYPSTWNGTAQAGKSPFDPQANAQAAYQLFKGDGFRWTQWQCKA
;
A
#
# COMPACT_ATOMS: atom_id res chain seq x y z
N MET A 1 -68.72 15.52 -41.51
CA MET A 1 -67.63 14.94 -42.31
C MET A 1 -66.65 16.05 -42.67
N ASN A 2 -65.37 15.71 -42.63
CA ASN A 2 -64.20 16.54 -42.37
C ASN A 2 -63.95 17.75 -43.30
N TYR A 3 -63.39 18.79 -42.67
CA TYR A 3 -62.61 19.85 -43.30
C TYR A 3 -61.23 19.34 -43.71
N THR A 4 -60.76 19.78 -44.89
CA THR A 4 -59.34 19.91 -45.21
C THR A 4 -59.18 21.05 -46.22
N GLN A 5 -58.45 22.09 -45.85
CA GLN A 5 -57.93 23.12 -46.75
C GLN A 5 -56.41 23.15 -46.57
N GLU A 6 -55.73 23.31 -47.70
CA GLU A 6 -54.33 22.96 -47.93
C GLU A 6 -53.31 23.87 -47.23
N THR A 7 -52.16 23.26 -46.95
CA THR A 7 -50.93 23.92 -46.54
C THR A 7 -50.19 24.46 -47.76
N THR A 8 -49.83 25.74 -47.78
CA THR A 8 -48.71 26.23 -48.61
C THR A 8 -47.77 27.07 -47.74
N ILE A 9 -46.55 26.55 -47.58
CA ILE A 9 -45.42 27.18 -46.90
C ILE A 9 -44.84 28.24 -47.83
N ASN A 10 -44.52 29.43 -47.35
CA ASN A 10 -43.33 30.13 -47.86
C ASN A 10 -42.67 31.08 -46.84
N THR A 11 -41.52 30.60 -46.40
CA THR A 11 -40.30 31.22 -45.88
C THR A 11 -40.15 32.74 -46.00
N THR A 12 -39.75 33.38 -44.90
CA THR A 12 -38.80 34.50 -44.96
C THR A 12 -37.90 34.44 -43.74
N GLN A 13 -36.63 34.07 -43.95
CA GLN A 13 -35.60 34.17 -42.92
C GLN A 13 -35.29 35.65 -42.64
N LYS A 14 -35.48 36.08 -41.39
CA LYS A 14 -35.09 37.41 -40.92
C LYS A 14 -33.78 37.32 -40.15
N THR A 15 -32.77 37.98 -40.70
CA THR A 15 -31.42 38.16 -40.16
C THR A 15 -31.48 38.74 -38.74
N LYS A 16 -30.85 38.02 -37.80
CA LYS A 16 -30.79 38.42 -36.39
C LYS A 16 -29.72 39.48 -36.17
N SER A 17 -30.14 40.56 -35.51
CA SER A 17 -29.37 41.76 -35.18
C SER A 17 -28.14 41.46 -34.31
N LEU A 18 -27.06 42.21 -34.52
CA LEU A 18 -25.79 42.11 -33.80
C LEU A 18 -25.92 42.15 -32.26
N LYS A 19 -27.01 42.72 -31.72
CA LYS A 19 -27.30 42.71 -30.27
C LYS A 19 -27.61 41.31 -29.72
N GLN A 20 -28.04 40.35 -30.56
CA GLN A 20 -28.24 38.95 -30.15
C GLN A 20 -26.94 38.13 -30.11
N ARG A 21 -25.81 38.65 -30.62
CA ARG A 21 -24.51 37.97 -30.52
C ARG A 21 -23.81 38.17 -29.16
N MET A 22 -24.18 39.21 -28.41
CA MET A 22 -23.52 39.52 -27.13
C MET A 22 -24.17 38.85 -25.91
N LEU A 23 -25.36 38.26 -26.06
CA LEU A 23 -26.03 37.53 -24.97
C LEU A 23 -25.77 36.00 -25.02
N GLY A 24 -25.12 35.50 -26.07
CA GLY A 24 -24.79 34.07 -26.21
C GLY A 24 -23.39 33.68 -25.70
N ILE A 25 -22.50 34.65 -25.51
CA ILE A 25 -21.08 34.36 -25.20
C ILE A 25 -20.81 34.36 -23.69
N ALA A 26 -21.54 35.15 -22.90
CA ALA A 26 -21.33 35.22 -21.44
C ALA A 26 -21.76 33.95 -20.69
N LEU A 27 -22.74 33.19 -21.19
CA LEU A 27 -23.21 31.96 -20.54
C LEU A 27 -22.32 30.75 -20.86
N ALA A 28 -21.68 30.72 -22.04
CA ALA A 28 -20.79 29.63 -22.45
C ALA A 28 -19.42 29.68 -21.74
N ILE A 29 -18.96 30.87 -21.33
CA ILE A 29 -17.69 31.01 -20.58
C ILE A 29 -17.86 30.53 -19.14
N MET A 30 -19.01 30.75 -18.50
CA MET A 30 -19.29 30.29 -17.14
C MET A 30 -19.49 28.76 -17.04
N PHE A 31 -19.90 28.08 -18.12
CA PHE A 31 -20.00 26.62 -18.16
C PHE A 31 -18.67 25.93 -18.51
N ALA A 32 -17.76 26.62 -19.20
CA ALA A 32 -16.42 26.08 -19.50
C ALA A 32 -15.46 26.13 -18.29
N LEU A 33 -15.70 27.02 -17.33
CA LEU A 33 -14.88 27.17 -16.13
C LEU A 33 -15.16 26.12 -15.02
N THR A 34 -16.25 25.36 -15.09
CA THR A 34 -16.59 24.33 -14.08
C THR A 34 -16.11 22.91 -14.44
N LEU A 35 -15.72 22.66 -15.69
CA LEU A 35 -15.23 21.35 -16.15
C LEU A 35 -13.70 21.21 -16.20
N ALA A 36 -12.95 22.28 -15.95
CA ALA A 36 -11.48 22.28 -15.91
C ALA A 36 -10.90 22.08 -14.49
N GLY A 37 -11.70 21.58 -13.54
CA GLY A 37 -11.30 21.45 -12.12
C GLY A 37 -11.08 20.02 -11.60
N THR A 38 -11.19 18.98 -12.43
CA THR A 38 -11.30 17.58 -11.93
C THR A 38 -10.01 16.76 -11.88
N PHE A 39 -8.83 17.31 -12.15
CA PHE A 39 -7.60 16.48 -12.16
C PHE A 39 -6.37 17.13 -11.52
N MET A 40 -6.52 17.96 -10.48
CA MET A 40 -5.40 18.12 -9.54
C MET A 40 -5.23 16.80 -8.79
N GLY A 41 -4.36 15.96 -9.36
CA GLY A 41 -4.06 14.63 -8.89
C GLY A 41 -3.74 14.65 -7.40
N MET A 42 -4.41 13.77 -6.67
CA MET A 42 -3.88 13.25 -5.43
C MET A 42 -2.55 12.55 -5.77
N GLN A 43 -1.45 13.30 -5.82
CA GLN A 43 -0.16 12.72 -5.54
C GLN A 43 -0.17 12.33 -4.07
N THR A 44 -0.80 11.19 -3.79
CA THR A 44 -0.48 10.43 -2.59
C THR A 44 1.01 10.20 -2.68
N LYS A 45 1.78 10.91 -1.84
CA LYS A 45 3.12 10.45 -1.49
C LYS A 45 2.92 9.03 -1.00
N THR A 46 3.20 8.04 -1.84
CA THR A 46 3.41 6.67 -1.39
C THR A 46 4.61 6.76 -0.46
N THR A 47 4.31 6.96 0.83
CA THR A 47 5.31 6.97 1.89
C THR A 47 6.03 5.64 1.76
N HIS A 48 7.33 5.66 1.45
CA HIS A 48 8.11 4.45 1.17
C HIS A 48 8.01 3.44 2.33
N ALA A 49 7.75 3.92 3.56
CA ALA A 49 7.45 3.10 4.72
C ALA A 49 6.18 2.24 4.59
N ALA A 50 5.09 2.75 4.02
CA ALA A 50 3.85 1.99 3.85
C ALA A 50 4.03 0.87 2.81
N THR A 51 4.68 1.17 1.68
CA THR A 51 5.01 0.17 0.65
C THR A 51 5.99 -0.89 1.17
N ASN A 52 6.99 -0.49 1.96
CA ASN A 52 7.92 -1.43 2.59
C ASN A 52 7.19 -2.34 3.58
N ASN A 53 6.32 -1.81 4.43
CA ASN A 53 5.55 -2.64 5.36
C ASN A 53 4.65 -3.66 4.62
N THR A 54 3.97 -3.25 3.54
CA THR A 54 3.21 -4.20 2.70
C THR A 54 4.07 -5.32 2.13
N TYR A 55 5.29 -4.99 1.67
CA TYR A 55 6.24 -5.99 1.18
C TYR A 55 6.72 -6.94 2.29
N LEU A 56 7.01 -6.44 3.49
CA LEU A 56 7.41 -7.28 4.62
C LEU A 56 6.26 -8.17 5.10
N VAL A 57 5.04 -7.65 5.15
CA VAL A 57 3.84 -8.43 5.47
C VAL A 57 3.63 -9.56 4.46
N SER A 58 3.89 -9.32 3.16
CA SER A 58 3.76 -10.36 2.15
C SER A 58 4.82 -11.46 2.33
N ILE A 59 6.07 -11.10 2.67
CA ILE A 59 7.12 -12.06 3.06
C ILE A 59 6.63 -12.93 4.22
N ILE A 60 6.15 -12.31 5.31
CA ILE A 60 5.70 -13.03 6.50
C ILE A 60 4.54 -13.98 6.15
N ARG A 61 3.57 -13.53 5.36
CA ARG A 61 2.45 -14.36 4.90
C ARG A 61 2.91 -15.57 4.11
N ASN A 62 3.84 -15.37 3.19
CA ASN A 62 4.39 -16.45 2.37
C ASN A 62 5.17 -17.49 3.21
N VAL A 63 5.90 -17.04 4.23
CA VAL A 63 6.73 -17.93 5.05
C VAL A 63 5.91 -18.66 6.12
N PHE A 64 5.02 -17.96 6.82
CA PHE A 64 4.31 -18.51 7.98
C PHE A 64 2.93 -19.09 7.66
N GLY A 65 2.36 -18.79 6.50
CA GLY A 65 1.08 -19.33 6.05
C GLY A 65 -0.03 -19.14 7.10
N PRO A 66 -0.65 -20.22 7.63
CA PRO A 66 -1.70 -20.14 8.64
C PRO A 66 -1.31 -19.38 9.92
N TYR A 67 -0.02 -19.29 10.24
CA TYR A 67 0.50 -18.60 11.43
C TYR A 67 0.88 -17.14 11.17
N SER A 68 0.63 -16.63 9.96
CA SER A 68 1.14 -15.33 9.53
C SER A 68 0.61 -14.16 10.36
N ASP A 69 -0.66 -14.16 10.78
CA ASP A 69 -1.21 -13.09 11.61
C ASP A 69 -0.51 -12.99 12.97
N GLN A 70 -0.15 -14.13 13.56
CA GLN A 70 0.66 -14.20 14.78
C GLN A 70 2.08 -13.68 14.51
N ALA A 71 2.71 -14.15 13.43
CA ALA A 71 4.06 -13.75 13.06
C ALA A 71 4.20 -12.25 12.76
N ILE A 72 3.18 -11.63 12.15
CA ILE A 72 3.12 -10.18 11.92
C ILE A 72 3.11 -9.43 13.27
N ARG A 73 2.31 -9.89 14.25
CA ARG A 73 2.30 -9.28 15.59
C ARG A 73 3.66 -9.37 16.27
N ILE A 74 4.33 -10.52 16.14
CA ILE A 74 5.68 -10.72 16.67
C ILE A 74 6.68 -9.78 16.00
N ALA A 75 6.76 -9.75 14.67
CA ALA A 75 7.69 -8.86 13.96
C ALA A 75 7.42 -7.37 14.26
N GLN A 76 6.16 -6.98 14.40
CA GLN A 76 5.78 -5.62 14.81
C GLN A 76 6.25 -5.31 16.24
N CYS A 77 6.12 -6.26 17.17
CA CYS A 77 6.54 -6.06 18.56
C CYS A 77 8.07 -6.07 18.71
N GLU A 78 8.75 -6.98 18.04
CA GLU A 78 10.19 -7.19 18.15
C GLU A 78 11.00 -6.10 17.44
N SER A 79 10.58 -5.66 16.25
CA SER A 79 11.35 -4.71 15.44
C SER A 79 10.57 -3.50 14.94
N THR A 80 9.28 -3.39 15.24
CA THR A 80 8.39 -2.40 14.58
C THR A 80 8.38 -2.59 13.05
N MET A 81 8.40 -3.85 12.59
CA MET A 81 8.50 -4.21 11.16
C MET A 81 9.74 -3.61 10.46
N ASN A 82 10.87 -3.49 11.17
CA ASN A 82 12.11 -2.97 10.60
C ASN A 82 13.13 -4.10 10.37
N PRO A 83 13.43 -4.47 9.11
CA PRO A 83 14.37 -5.55 8.83
C PRO A 83 15.83 -5.18 9.12
N ASN A 84 16.13 -3.89 9.31
CA ASN A 84 17.47 -3.40 9.68
C ASN A 84 17.59 -3.14 11.19
N ALA A 85 16.59 -3.53 12.00
CA ALA A 85 16.65 -3.35 13.44
C ALA A 85 17.77 -4.20 14.05
N ARG A 86 18.59 -3.58 14.90
CA ARG A 86 19.59 -4.26 15.71
C ARG A 86 19.53 -3.72 17.12
N ASN A 87 19.34 -4.60 18.09
CA ASN A 87 19.45 -4.22 19.49
C ASN A 87 20.90 -3.84 19.82
N THR A 88 21.11 -2.77 20.57
CA THR A 88 22.44 -2.32 21.01
C THR A 88 22.98 -3.11 22.18
N MET A 89 22.10 -3.77 22.94
CA MET A 89 22.47 -4.64 24.05
C MET A 89 22.81 -6.04 23.55
N ALA A 90 23.98 -6.53 23.93
CA ALA A 90 24.42 -7.88 23.62
C ALA A 90 23.97 -8.88 24.69
N ILE A 91 23.63 -10.10 24.26
CA ILE A 91 23.39 -11.27 25.11
C ILE A 91 24.44 -12.31 24.74
N GLY A 92 25.38 -12.60 25.64
CA GLY A 92 26.45 -13.57 25.38
C GLY A 92 27.32 -13.23 24.16
N GLY A 93 27.48 -11.94 23.85
CA GLY A 93 28.22 -11.47 22.66
C GLY A 93 27.40 -11.45 21.37
N SER A 94 26.14 -11.89 21.39
CA SER A 94 25.21 -11.82 20.26
C SER A 94 24.26 -10.64 20.38
N TYR A 95 23.75 -10.15 19.25
CA TYR A 95 22.79 -9.07 19.15
C TYR A 95 21.52 -9.54 18.46
N ALA A 96 20.37 -9.20 19.04
CA ALA A 96 19.07 -9.40 18.41
C ALA A 96 19.01 -8.57 17.12
N SER A 97 18.80 -9.23 15.99
CA SER A 97 18.99 -8.63 14.66
C SER A 97 17.86 -8.99 13.70
N GLY A 98 17.48 -8.02 12.89
CA GLY A 98 16.51 -8.16 11.81
C GLY A 98 15.06 -8.18 12.25
N LEU A 99 14.20 -8.58 11.33
CA LEU A 99 12.74 -8.47 11.43
C LEU A 99 12.14 -9.18 12.68
N PHE A 100 12.67 -10.35 13.03
CA PHE A 100 12.25 -11.18 14.17
C PHE A 100 13.27 -11.19 15.31
N GLN A 101 14.23 -10.27 15.30
CA GLN A 101 15.18 -10.05 16.41
C GLN A 101 15.94 -11.33 16.85
N ILE A 102 16.34 -12.17 15.90
CA ILE A 102 17.10 -13.40 16.17
C ILE A 102 18.52 -13.04 16.62
N LEU A 103 19.04 -13.73 17.64
CA LEU A 103 20.39 -13.50 18.15
C LEU A 103 21.45 -13.90 17.10
N TYR A 104 22.23 -12.91 16.65
CA TYR A 104 23.37 -13.08 15.74
C TYR A 104 24.68 -12.72 16.47
N PRO A 105 25.73 -13.56 16.40
CA PRO A 105 25.85 -14.76 15.56
C PRO A 105 25.25 -16.05 16.13
N SER A 106 24.96 -16.15 17.43
CA SER A 106 24.64 -17.44 18.09
C SER A 106 23.49 -18.23 17.46
N THR A 107 22.24 -17.91 17.78
CA THR A 107 21.06 -18.66 17.31
C THR A 107 20.97 -18.63 15.79
N TRP A 108 21.31 -17.49 15.18
CA TRP A 108 21.31 -17.31 13.72
C TRP A 108 22.15 -18.36 12.99
N ASN A 109 23.38 -18.63 13.47
CA ASN A 109 24.29 -19.57 12.83
C ASN A 109 23.81 -21.03 12.92
N GLY A 110 22.87 -21.35 13.82
CA GLY A 110 22.22 -22.66 13.88
C GLY A 110 21.08 -22.83 12.87
N THR A 111 20.69 -21.77 12.15
CA THR A 111 19.61 -21.82 11.16
C THR A 111 20.14 -22.18 9.77
N ALA A 112 19.26 -22.66 8.89
CA ALA A 112 19.58 -22.88 7.48
C ALA A 112 19.94 -21.58 6.74
N GLN A 113 19.71 -20.41 7.35
CA GLN A 113 19.97 -19.10 6.77
C GLN A 113 21.30 -18.48 7.24
N ALA A 114 22.15 -19.23 7.95
CA ALA A 114 23.42 -18.76 8.50
C ALA A 114 24.35 -18.10 7.46
N GLY A 115 24.29 -18.52 6.20
CA GLY A 115 25.06 -17.93 5.09
C GLY A 115 24.49 -16.63 4.51
N LYS A 116 23.37 -16.12 5.05
CA LYS A 116 22.71 -14.88 4.63
C LYS A 116 22.84 -13.81 5.73
N SER A 117 22.58 -12.57 5.34
CA SER A 117 22.50 -11.46 6.30
C SER A 117 21.28 -11.64 7.23
N PRO A 118 21.42 -11.45 8.56
CA PRO A 118 20.27 -11.41 9.46
C PRO A 118 19.33 -10.23 9.19
N PHE A 119 19.76 -9.23 8.40
CA PHE A 119 18.95 -8.10 7.97
C PHE A 119 18.23 -8.31 6.63
N ASP A 120 18.46 -9.44 5.96
CA ASP A 120 17.63 -9.84 4.83
C ASP A 120 16.26 -10.29 5.38
N PRO A 121 15.15 -9.60 5.04
CA PRO A 121 13.84 -9.88 5.64
C PRO A 121 13.32 -11.29 5.30
N GLN A 122 13.63 -11.80 4.11
CA GLN A 122 13.20 -13.12 3.67
C GLN A 122 13.94 -14.22 4.44
N ALA A 123 15.26 -14.10 4.53
CA ALA A 123 16.10 -15.02 5.31
C ALA A 123 15.74 -14.95 6.80
N ASN A 124 15.53 -13.75 7.36
CA ASN A 124 15.17 -13.60 8.76
C ASN A 124 13.82 -14.22 9.09
N ALA A 125 12.81 -14.03 8.22
CA ALA A 125 11.51 -14.68 8.37
C ALA A 125 11.61 -16.22 8.26
N GLN A 126 12.40 -16.73 7.32
CA GLN A 126 12.62 -18.18 7.16
C GLN A 126 13.34 -18.80 8.36
N ALA A 127 14.36 -18.11 8.90
CA ALA A 127 15.04 -18.51 10.12
C ALA A 127 14.07 -18.50 11.32
N ALA A 128 13.23 -17.47 11.46
CA ALA A 128 12.21 -17.40 12.50
C ALA A 128 11.21 -18.56 12.40
N TYR A 129 10.75 -18.88 11.19
CA TYR A 129 9.84 -20.01 10.98
C TYR A 129 10.50 -21.37 11.30
N GLN A 130 11.79 -21.55 10.98
CA GLN A 130 12.53 -22.74 11.36
C GLN A 130 12.56 -22.91 12.88
N LEU A 131 12.84 -21.85 13.63
CA LEU A 131 12.87 -21.88 15.10
C LEU A 131 11.47 -22.14 15.67
N PHE A 132 10.45 -21.43 15.17
CA PHE A 132 9.05 -21.60 15.56
C PHE A 132 8.57 -23.05 15.35
N LYS A 133 8.87 -23.64 14.19
CA LYS A 133 8.56 -25.04 13.89
C LYS A 133 9.34 -25.99 14.79
N GLY A 134 10.63 -25.72 15.03
CA GLY A 134 11.48 -26.51 15.93
C GLY A 134 10.94 -26.58 17.36
N ASP A 135 10.31 -25.51 17.82
CA ASP A 135 9.65 -25.41 19.13
C ASP A 135 8.23 -25.99 19.15
N GLY A 136 7.82 -26.70 18.10
CA GLY A 136 6.49 -27.29 18.00
C GLY A 136 5.38 -26.27 17.73
N PHE A 137 5.69 -25.24 16.93
CA PHE A 137 4.78 -24.14 16.60
C PHE A 137 4.38 -23.30 17.83
N ARG A 138 5.36 -22.99 18.67
CA ARG A 138 5.20 -22.17 19.88
C ARG A 138 6.12 -20.95 19.85
N TRP A 139 5.61 -19.81 20.28
CA TRP A 139 6.36 -18.54 20.35
C TRP A 139 7.23 -18.46 21.62
N THR A 140 8.07 -19.46 21.86
CA THR A 140 8.88 -19.58 23.09
C THR A 140 10.16 -18.75 23.05
N GLN A 141 10.79 -18.60 21.89
CA GLN A 141 12.05 -17.84 21.72
C GLN A 141 11.90 -16.32 21.85
N TRP A 142 10.69 -15.80 21.60
CA TRP A 142 10.42 -14.36 21.51
C TRP A 142 9.97 -13.80 22.85
N GLN A 143 10.36 -12.56 23.14
CA GLN A 143 9.85 -11.87 24.33
C GLN A 143 8.39 -11.51 24.14
N CYS A 144 8.06 -11.03 22.94
CA CYS A 144 6.70 -10.81 22.51
C CYS A 144 5.96 -12.15 22.35
N LYS A 145 4.68 -12.18 22.73
CA LYS A 145 3.81 -13.36 22.59
C LYS A 145 2.67 -13.05 21.65
N ALA A 146 2.29 -14.04 20.84
CA ALA A 146 1.26 -13.93 19.82
C ALA A 146 -0.09 -14.49 20.25
#